data_AF-A0A4P7YH14-F1
#
_entry.id   AF-A0A4P7YH14-F1
#
_cell.length_a   1.000
_cell.length_b   1.000
_cell.length_c   1.000
_cell.angle_alpha   90.00
_cell.angle_beta   90.00
_cell.angle_gamma   90.00
#
_symmetry.space_group_name_H-M   'P 1'
#
loop_
_entity.id
_entity.type
_entity.pdbx_description
1 polymer ?
#
loop_
_entity_poly.entity_id
_entity_poly.type
_entity_poly.pdbx_seq_one_letter_code
_entity_poly.pdbx_strand_id
1 'polypeptide(L)' 'MASIMIKKAGEGLVSQAHRNADVGPTSGSSVVYEIQNVPGGVSVDDVIAAFKTYQPADKVYEIDWSALSK' A
#
# COMPACT_ATOMS: atom_id res chain seq x y z
N MET A 1 8.17 -6.44 13.21
CA MET A 1 7.53 -6.39 11.88
C MET A 1 7.01 -4.98 11.69
N ALA A 2 7.14 -4.42 10.49
CA ALA A 2 6.77 -3.04 10.22
C ALA A 2 5.48 -2.99 9.39
N SER A 3 4.78 -1.87 9.47
CA SER A 3 3.75 -1.51 8.50
C SER A 3 4.23 -0.37 7.61
N ILE A 4 3.87 -0.42 6.33
CA ILE A 4 4.23 0.59 5.34
C ILE A 4 2.96 1.11 4.70
N MET A 5 2.74 2.42 4.78
CA MET A 5 1.62 3.04 4.09
C MET A 5 2.01 3.44 2.67
N ILE A 6 1.16 3.11 1.71
CA ILE A 6 1.31 3.47 0.30
C ILE A 6 0.04 4.16 -0.20
N LYS A 7 0.20 5.11 -1.11
CA LYS A 7 -0.87 5.83 -1.76
C LYS A 7 -0.91 5.44 -3.22
N LYS A 8 -2.08 4.98 -3.69
CA LYS A 8 -2.38 4.77 -5.11
C LYS A 8 -3.22 5.95 -5.60
N ALA A 9 -2.68 6.77 -6.49
CA ALA A 9 -3.44 7.80 -7.19
C ALA A 9 -4.36 7.18 -8.26
N GLY A 10 -5.41 7.90 -8.66
CA GLY A 10 -6.40 7.43 -9.64
C GLY A 10 -5.81 7.05 -11.00
N GLU A 11 -4.68 7.67 -11.38
CA GLU A 11 -3.93 7.35 -12.60
C GLU A 11 -3.00 6.12 -12.44
N GLY A 12 -3.11 5.38 -11.34
CA GLY A 12 -2.31 4.18 -11.08
C GLY A 12 -0.90 4.47 -10.54
N LEU A 13 -0.57 5.74 -10.27
CA LEU A 13 0.70 6.11 -9.66
C LEU A 13 0.69 5.67 -8.18
N VAL A 14 1.62 4.78 -7.82
CA VAL A 14 1.79 4.27 -6.45
C VAL A 14 3.02 4.92 -5.83
N SER A 15 2.89 5.49 -4.63
CA SER A 15 3.96 6.16 -3.90
C SER A 15 3.84 5.92 -2.40
N GLN A 16 4.90 6.19 -1.64
CA GLN A 16 4.81 6.14 -0.19
C GLN A 16 3.78 7.17 0.32
N ALA A 17 2.89 6.73 1.21
CA ALA A 17 1.99 7.64 1.89
C ALA A 17 2.66 8.21 3.15
N HIS A 18 2.12 9.33 3.64
CA HIS A 18 2.57 9.88 4.90
C HIS A 18 2.29 8.86 6.03
N ARG A 19 3.23 8.70 6.97
CA ARG A 19 3.11 7.73 8.08
C ARG A 19 1.90 7.91 9.02
N ASN A 20 1.20 9.03 8.89
CA ASN A 20 0.01 9.38 9.68
C ASN A 20 -1.21 9.58 8.76
N ALA A 21 -1.16 9.08 7.53
CA ALA A 21 -2.30 9.16 6.63
C ALA A 21 -3.38 8.18 7.08
N ASP A 22 -4.64 8.59 7.00
CA ASP A 22 -5.76 7.68 7.18
C ASP A 22 -5.84 6.69 6.02
N VAL A 23 -6.05 5.43 6.37
CA VAL A 23 -6.22 4.33 5.42
C VAL A 23 -7.59 4.47 4.74
N GLY A 24 -7.62 4.28 3.41
CA GLY A 24 -8.83 4.37 2.61
C GLY A 24 -8.84 5.48 1.55
N PRO A 25 -10.00 5.79 0.96
CA PRO A 25 -10.13 6.77 -0.10
C PRO A 25 -9.91 8.18 0.43
N THR A 26 -9.16 8.98 -0.31
CA THR A 26 -8.83 10.37 0.00
C THR A 26 -9.43 11.33 -1.02
N SER A 27 -9.56 12.60 -0.63
CA SER A 27 -10.02 13.66 -1.51
C SER A 27 -9.05 13.82 -2.71
N GLY A 28 -9.49 13.40 -3.90
CA GLY A 28 -8.68 13.44 -5.13
C GLY A 28 -8.42 12.07 -5.78
N SER A 29 -9.39 11.16 -5.73
CA SER A 29 -9.36 9.86 -6.42
C SER A 29 -8.16 8.97 -6.05
N SER A 30 -7.51 9.26 -4.93
CA SER A 30 -6.38 8.49 -4.43
C SER A 30 -6.81 7.64 -3.25
N VAL A 31 -6.25 6.46 -3.12
CA VAL A 31 -6.54 5.53 -2.02
C VAL A 31 -5.26 5.22 -1.28
N VAL A 32 -5.27 5.38 0.04
CA VAL A 32 -4.18 5.00 0.93
C VAL A 32 -4.41 3.56 1.37
N TYR A 33 -3.38 2.74 1.24
CA TYR A 33 -3.34 1.35 1.69
C TYR A 33 -2.28 1.21 2.77
N GLU A 34 -2.56 0.38 3.76
CA GLU A 34 -1.61 -0.02 4.78
C GLU A 34 -1.15 -1.44 4.50
N ILE A 35 0.16 -1.60 4.30
CA ILE A 35 0.77 -2.90 4.14
C ILE A 35 1.29 -3.37 5.50
N GLN A 36 0.69 -4.44 6.01
CA GLN A 36 0.98 -5.01 7.33
C GLN A 36 1.99 -6.16 7.21
N ASN A 37 2.61 -6.51 8.34
CA ASN A 37 3.53 -7.66 8.45
C ASN A 37 4.72 -7.63 7.48
N VAL A 38 5.22 -6.44 7.15
CA VAL A 38 6.41 -6.29 6.31
C VAL A 38 7.65 -6.79 7.06
N PRO A 39 8.40 -7.77 6.51
CA PRO A 39 9.60 -8.29 7.15
C PRO A 39 10.73 -7.27 7.13
N GLY A 40 11.64 -7.39 8.10
CA GLY A 40 12.82 -6.51 8.16
C GLY A 40 13.71 -6.71 6.93
N GLY A 41 14.07 -5.62 6.25
CA GLY A 41 14.88 -5.63 5.03
C GLY A 41 14.11 -5.37 3.74
N VAL A 42 12.77 -5.38 3.78
CA VAL A 42 11.94 -4.95 2.64
C VAL A 42 11.84 -3.44 2.64
N SER A 43 12.19 -2.81 1.53
CA SER A 43 12.13 -1.36 1.37
C SER A 43 10.75 -0.92 0.87
N VAL A 44 10.46 0.37 1.01
CA VAL A 44 9.20 0.93 0.49
C VAL A 44 9.09 0.72 -1.02
N ASP A 45 10.19 0.82 -1.77
CA ASP A 45 10.22 0.54 -3.21
C ASP A 45 9.83 -0.90 -3.55
N ASP A 46 10.28 -1.89 -2.78
CA ASP A 46 9.87 -3.29 -2.94
C ASP A 46 8.36 -3.44 -2.70
N VAL A 47 7.84 -2.76 -1.68
CA VAL A 47 6.40 -2.75 -1.39
C VAL A 47 5.60 -2.12 -2.53
N ILE A 48 6.06 -0.99 -3.06
CA ILE A 48 5.43 -0.32 -4.20
C ILE A 48 5.47 -1.23 -5.43
N ALA A 49 6.59 -1.90 -5.70
CA ALA A 49 6.73 -2.81 -6.82
C ALA A 49 5.78 -4.01 -6.72
N ALA A 50 5.69 -4.63 -5.55
CA ALA A 50 4.75 -5.73 -5.29
C ALA A 50 3.28 -5.25 -5.36
N PHE A 51 2.98 -4.05 -4.86
CA PHE A 51 1.63 -3.51 -4.90
C PHE A 51 1.18 -3.13 -6.32
N LYS A 52 2.09 -2.71 -7.21
CA LYS A 52 1.75 -2.39 -8.61
C LYS A 52 1.18 -3.59 -9.38
N THR A 53 1.57 -4.82 -9.04
CA THR A 53 1.05 -6.04 -9.66
C THR A 53 -0.16 -6.61 -8.90
N TYR A 54 -0.45 -6.08 -7.73
CA TYR A 54 -1.55 -6.50 -6.87
C TYR A 54 -2.80 -5.67 -7.11
N GLN A 55 -3.94 -6.34 -7.26
CA GLN A 55 -5.23 -5.69 -7.34
C GLN A 55 -5.97 -5.87 -6.01
N PRO A 56 -6.08 -4.81 -5.18
CA PRO A 56 -6.78 -4.90 -3.92
C PRO A 56 -8.27 -5.16 -4.13
N ALA A 57 -8.86 -5.93 -3.20
CA ALA A 57 -10.29 -6.19 -3.18
C ALA A 57 -11.10 -4.92 -2.84
N ASP A 58 -12.37 -4.87 -3.24
CA ASP A 58 -13.23 -3.73 -2.96
C ASP A 58 -13.32 -3.46 -1.45
N LYS A 59 -13.09 -2.19 -1.05
CA LYS A 59 -13.09 -1.73 0.34
C LYS A 59 -12.09 -2.41 1.27
N VAL A 60 -11.07 -3.07 0.73
CA VAL A 60 -9.93 -3.58 1.50
C VAL A 60 -8.74 -2.66 1.32
N TYR A 61 -8.35 -2.02 2.41
CA TYR A 61 -7.27 -1.03 2.41
C TYR A 61 -6.08 -1.45 3.28
N GLU A 62 -6.29 -2.41 4.19
CA GLU A 62 -5.24 -3.07 4.95
C GLU A 62 -4.90 -4.39 4.26
N ILE A 63 -3.64 -4.56 3.89
CA ILE A 63 -3.19 -5.70 3.08
C ILE A 63 -1.97 -6.29 3.74
N ASP A 64 -1.97 -7.60 3.90
CA ASP A 64 -0.82 -8.31 4.43
C ASP A 64 0.30 -8.40 3.39
N TRP A 65 1.56 -8.22 3.79
CA TRP A 65 2.71 -8.42 2.91
C TRP A 65 2.68 -9.80 2.22
N SER A 66 2.20 -10.83 2.93
CA SER A 66 2.07 -12.17 2.36
C SER A 66 1.06 -12.26 1.21
N ALA A 67 0.12 -11.32 1.08
CA ALA A 67 -0.82 -11.26 -0.03
C ALA A 67 -0.20 -10.62 -1.29
N LEU A 68 0.84 -9.80 -1.11
CA LEU A 68 1.56 -9.06 -2.15
C LEU A 68 2.75 -9.84 -2.71
N SER A 69 3.53 -10.47 -1.83
CA SER A 69 4.70 -11.27 -2.17
C SER A 69 4.27 -12.70 -2.54
N LYS A 70 3.84 -12.92 -3.78
CA LYS A 70 3.69 -14.27 -4.36
C LYS A 70 4.88 -14.65 -5.22
#